data_AF-A0A5C7VIA4-F1
#
_entry.id   AF-A0A5C7VIA4-F1
#
_cell.length_a   1.000
_cell.length_b   1.000
_cell.length_c   1.000
_cell.angle_alpha   90.00
_cell.angle_beta   90.00
_cell.angle_gamma   90.00
#
_symmetry.space_group_name_H-M   'P 1'
#
loop_
_entity.id
_entity.type
_entity.pdbx_description
1 polymer ?
#
loop_
_entity_poly.entity_id
_entity_poly.type
_entity_poly.pdbx_seq_one_letter_code
_entity_poly.pdbx_strand_id
1 'polypeptide(L)'
;MRAAPPVRVDLRADARVQALVALLALLCVGGLTLNLSLHVPAAWPGLLASPLAALWAWHAAAVRPRRLRWDGQVWWLVDEPAEAHVEQAVSLEVVMDLDHWLLLRARPALGGPALYLPLARSHHLELWGALRATLFAARGGAVAR
;
A
#
# COMPACT_ATOMS: atom_id res chain seq x y z
N MET A 1 -2.68 -20.38 -27.28
CA MET A 1 -2.35 -19.79 -25.96
C MET A 1 -3.38 -18.71 -25.68
N ARG A 2 -4.27 -18.90 -24.69
CA ARG A 2 -5.27 -17.88 -24.34
C ARG A 2 -4.57 -16.78 -23.54
N ALA A 3 -4.57 -15.55 -24.04
CA ALA A 3 -4.07 -14.39 -23.31
C ALA A 3 -4.83 -14.27 -21.99
N ALA A 4 -4.12 -14.03 -20.88
CA ALA A 4 -4.77 -13.74 -19.61
C ALA A 4 -5.68 -12.52 -19.78
N PRO A 5 -6.91 -12.54 -19.24
CA PRO A 5 -7.84 -11.43 -19.40
C PRO A 5 -7.23 -10.13 -18.85
N PRO A 6 -7.54 -8.97 -19.44
CA PRO A 6 -7.04 -7.68 -18.95
C PRO A 6 -7.55 -7.46 -17.53
N VAL A 7 -6.64 -7.53 -16.55
CA VAL A 7 -6.94 -7.30 -15.13
C VAL A 7 -6.73 -5.82 -14.83
N ARG A 8 -7.76 -5.16 -14.30
CA ARG A 8 -7.71 -3.78 -13.82
C ARG A 8 -8.02 -3.78 -12.33
N VAL A 9 -7.15 -3.15 -11.55
CA VAL A 9 -7.24 -3.12 -10.09
C VAL A 9 -7.03 -1.68 -9.62
N ASP A 10 -8.04 -1.12 -8.98
CA ASP A 10 -7.97 0.22 -8.41
C ASP A 10 -7.48 0.14 -6.96
N LEU A 11 -6.29 0.64 -6.70
CA LEU A 11 -5.74 0.82 -5.37
C LEU A 11 -6.44 2.00 -4.72
N ARG A 12 -7.18 1.72 -3.63
CA ARG A 12 -7.83 2.74 -2.80
C ARG A 12 -7.25 2.72 -1.40
N ALA A 13 -7.23 3.90 -0.79
CA ALA A 13 -7.00 4.03 0.63
C ALA A 13 -8.02 3.19 1.42
N ASP A 14 -7.53 2.32 2.30
CA ASP A 14 -8.36 1.62 3.27
C ASP A 14 -8.35 2.39 4.60
N ALA A 15 -9.48 3.00 4.94
CA ALA A 15 -9.66 3.76 6.17
C ALA A 15 -9.44 2.92 7.44
N ARG A 16 -9.65 1.60 7.38
CA ARG A 16 -9.41 0.70 8.51
C ARG A 16 -7.92 0.59 8.81
N VAL A 17 -7.08 0.54 7.78
CA VAL A 17 -5.61 0.55 7.94
C VAL A 17 -5.16 1.87 8.51
N GLN A 18 -5.67 2.98 7.98
CA GLN A 18 -5.32 4.31 8.47
C GLN A 18 -5.71 4.46 9.94
N ALA A 19 -6.90 3.99 10.32
CA ALA A 19 -7.36 3.99 11.70
C ALA A 19 -6.45 3.14 12.59
N LEU A 20 -6.07 1.95 12.15
CA LEU A 20 -5.16 1.06 12.88
C LEU A 20 -3.77 1.70 13.07
N VAL A 21 -3.19 2.28 12.00
CA VAL A 21 -1.89 2.96 12.06
C VAL A 21 -1.95 4.19 12.98
N ALA A 22 -3.01 5.00 12.88
CA ALA A 22 -3.22 6.15 13.74
C ALA A 22 -3.39 5.75 15.21
N LEU A 23 -4.13 4.66 15.48
CA LEU A 23 -4.30 4.11 16.83
C LEU A 23 -2.97 3.61 17.40
N LEU A 24 -2.18 2.87 16.61
CA LEU A 24 -0.86 2.41 17.03
C LEU A 24 0.08 3.59 17.33
N ALA A 25 0.08 4.62 16.48
CA ALA A 25 0.86 5.83 16.71
C ALA A 25 0.42 6.54 18.00
N LEU A 26 -0.89 6.66 18.23
CA LEU A 26 -1.45 7.24 19.45
C LEU A 26 -1.03 6.47 20.71
N LEU A 27 -1.12 5.13 20.67
CA LEU A 27 -0.73 4.27 21.79
C LEU A 27 0.78 4.35 22.06
N CYS A 28 1.62 4.38 21.03
CA CYS A 28 3.06 4.51 21.17
C CYS A 28 3.46 5.86 21.78
N VAL A 29 2.92 6.97 21.25
CA VAL A 29 3.23 8.31 21.75
C VAL A 29 2.66 8.52 23.16
N GLY A 30 1.41 8.09 23.39
CA GLY A 30 0.76 8.15 24.69
C GLY A 30 1.49 7.33 25.74
N GLY A 31 1.83 6.08 25.42
CA GLY A 31 2.59 5.19 26.31
C GLY A 31 3.99 5.73 26.63
N LEU A 32 4.72 6.22 25.63
CA LEU A 32 6.04 6.82 25.83
C LEU A 32 5.95 8.06 26.73
N THR A 33 4.98 8.93 26.48
CA THR A 33 4.80 10.17 27.25
C THR A 33 4.36 9.90 28.68
N LEU A 34 3.45 8.94 28.88
CA LEU A 34 3.04 8.50 30.20
C LEU A 34 4.23 7.90 30.97
N ASN A 35 5.06 7.09 30.31
CA ASN A 35 6.25 6.54 30.94
C ASN A 35 7.26 7.66 31.31
N LEU A 36 7.41 8.68 30.46
CA LEU A 36 8.26 9.83 30.74
C LEU A 36 7.72 10.69 31.88
N SER A 37 6.41 10.88 32.00
CA SER A 37 5.83 11.70 33.08
C SER A 37 6.00 11.07 34.47
N LEU A 38 6.14 9.74 34.54
CA LEU A 38 6.48 9.03 35.78
C LEU A 38 7.90 9.33 36.28
N HIS A 39 8.82 9.68 35.38
CA HIS A 39 10.23 9.93 35.71
C HIS A 39 10.59 11.42 35.68
N VAL A 40 9.86 12.22 34.89
CA VAL A 40 10.09 13.65 34.67
C VAL A 40 8.73 14.38 34.78
N PRO A 41 8.43 15.02 35.93
CA PRO A 41 7.14 15.64 36.19
C PRO A 41 6.73 16.70 35.16
N ALA A 42 7.71 17.36 34.51
CA ALA A 42 7.47 18.38 33.49
C ALA A 42 7.07 17.81 32.10
N ALA A 43 7.06 16.49 31.91
CA ALA A 43 6.78 15.86 30.61
C ALA A 43 5.27 15.69 30.29
N TRP A 44 4.38 15.93 31.26
CA TRP A 44 2.93 15.79 31.07
C TRP A 44 2.33 16.58 29.89
N PRO A 45 2.82 17.79 29.50
CA PRO A 45 2.27 18.51 28.37
C PRO A 45 2.49 17.78 27.04
N GLY A 46 3.46 16.86 26.99
CA GLY A 46 3.70 16.01 25.81
C GLY A 46 2.47 15.18 25.42
N LEU A 47 1.53 14.93 26.34
CA LEU A 47 0.30 14.20 26.04
C LEU A 47 -0.56 14.95 25.02
N LEU A 48 -0.44 16.28 24.97
CA LEU A 48 -1.12 17.12 23.98
C LEU A 48 -0.58 16.89 22.55
N ALA A 49 0.63 16.34 22.40
CA ALA A 49 1.19 15.98 21.10
C ALA A 49 0.62 14.65 20.55
N SER A 50 0.00 13.82 21.40
CA SER A 50 -0.55 12.52 20.99
C SER A 50 -1.66 12.60 19.92
N PRO A 51 -2.68 13.49 20.00
CA PRO A 51 -3.65 13.63 18.92
C PRO A 51 -3.02 14.17 17.62
N LEU A 52 -2.01 15.05 17.73
CA LEU A 52 -1.28 15.57 16.57
C LEU A 52 -0.50 14.45 15.88
N ALA A 53 0.14 13.56 16.65
CA ALA A 53 0.82 12.39 16.11
C ALA A 53 -0.16 11.41 15.43
N ALA A 54 -1.34 11.19 15.99
CA ALA A 54 -2.37 10.35 15.40
C ALA A 54 -2.91 10.95 14.08
N LEU A 55 -3.19 12.26 14.04
CA LEU A 55 -3.58 12.98 12.83
C LEU A 55 -2.49 12.90 11.76
N TRP A 56 -1.23 13.09 12.15
CA TRP A 56 -0.11 13.01 11.21
C TRP A 56 0.06 11.58 10.66
N ALA A 57 -0.06 10.57 11.52
CA ALA A 57 -0.01 9.17 11.13
C ALA A 57 -1.17 8.79 10.19
N TRP A 58 -2.38 9.31 10.44
CA TRP A 58 -3.53 9.13 9.55
C TRP A 58 -3.24 9.65 8.14
N HIS A 59 -2.73 10.88 8.04
CA HIS A 59 -2.37 11.47 6.75
C HIS A 59 -1.19 10.76 6.08
N ALA A 60 -0.18 10.33 6.84
CA ALA A 60 0.97 9.61 6.32
C ALA A 60 0.59 8.19 5.82
N ALA A 61 -0.39 7.56 6.46
CA ALA A 61 -0.94 6.27 6.04
C ALA A 61 -1.89 6.36 4.84
N ALA A 62 -2.21 7.57 4.37
CA ALA A 62 -3.08 7.76 3.22
C ALA A 62 -2.37 7.35 1.92
N VAL A 63 -2.81 6.21 1.37
CA VAL A 63 -2.36 5.73 0.07
C VAL A 63 -3.05 6.55 -1.02
N ARG A 64 -2.27 7.13 -1.94
CA ARG A 64 -2.81 7.81 -3.13
C ARG A 64 -3.53 6.80 -4.02
N PRO A 65 -4.69 7.17 -4.60
CA PRO A 65 -5.38 6.28 -5.51
C PRO A 65 -4.52 6.02 -6.74
N ARG A 66 -4.41 4.75 -7.11
CA ARG A 66 -3.62 4.31 -8.26
C ARG A 66 -4.37 3.21 -8.99
N ARG A 67 -4.17 3.09 -10.29
CA ARG A 67 -4.74 2.00 -11.07
C ARG A 67 -3.64 1.10 -11.58
N LEU A 68 -3.79 -0.18 -11.35
CA LEU A 68 -2.91 -1.22 -11.85
C LEU A 68 -3.60 -1.98 -12.99
N ARG A 69 -2.93 -2.10 -14.13
CA ARG A 69 -3.47 -2.75 -15.34
C ARG A 69 -2.48 -3.79 -15.86
N TRP A 70 -2.97 -5.01 -16.13
CA TRP A 70 -2.24 -6.02 -16.87
C TRP A 70 -2.69 -6.04 -18.33
N ASP A 71 -1.75 -6.01 -19.28
CA ASP A 71 -2.04 -6.08 -20.72
C ASP A 71 -1.82 -7.46 -21.35
N GLY A 72 -1.36 -8.44 -20.56
CA GLY A 72 -0.96 -9.77 -21.05
C GLY A 72 0.55 -10.01 -21.03
N GLN A 73 1.37 -8.96 -20.93
CA GLN A 73 2.84 -9.03 -20.95
C GLN A 73 3.49 -8.15 -19.88
N VAL A 74 2.95 -6.96 -19.64
CA VAL A 74 3.52 -5.92 -18.79
C VAL A 74 2.45 -5.39 -17.82
N TRP A 75 2.90 -5.07 -16.60
CA TRP A 75 2.09 -4.35 -15.64
C TRP A 75 2.25 -2.85 -15.83
N TRP A 76 1.13 -2.14 -15.93
CA TRP A 76 1.06 -0.69 -16.04
C TRP A 76 0.47 -0.12 -14.76
N LEU A 77 1.12 0.91 -14.24
CA LEU A 77 0.65 1.69 -13.10
C LEU A 77 0.24 3.09 -13.59
N VAL A 78 -0.92 3.56 -13.15
CA VAL A 78 -1.44 4.89 -13.44
C VAL A 78 -1.70 5.59 -12.11
N ASP A 79 -1.10 6.76 -11.90
CA ASP A 79 -1.38 7.59 -10.74
C ASP A 79 -2.69 8.37 -10.96
N GLU A 80 -3.61 8.36 -9.99
CA GLU A 80 -4.79 9.23 -9.99
C GLU A 80 -4.66 10.32 -8.90
N PRO A 81 -5.12 11.56 -9.15
CA PRO A 81 -5.63 12.11 -10.40
C PRO A 81 -4.47 12.77 -11.16
N ALA A 82 -3.76 12.04 -12.04
CA ALA A 82 -2.79 12.70 -12.89
C ALA A 82 -3.53 13.30 -14.11
N GLU A 83 -3.57 14.64 -14.18
CA GLU A 83 -4.13 15.39 -15.33
C GLU A 83 -3.51 14.96 -16.67
N ALA A 84 -2.27 14.44 -16.62
CA ALA A 84 -1.67 13.64 -17.68
C ALA A 84 -1.76 12.17 -17.28
N HIS A 85 -2.51 11.35 -18.03
CA HIS A 85 -2.59 9.90 -17.85
C HIS A 85 -1.23 9.24 -18.13
N VAL A 86 -0.24 9.44 -17.26
CA VAL A 86 1.09 8.87 -17.39
C VAL A 86 0.99 7.41 -16.95
N GLU A 87 0.79 6.53 -17.93
CA GLU A 87 0.92 5.09 -17.69
C GLU A 87 2.41 4.75 -17.61
N GLN A 88 2.83 4.16 -16.50
CA GLN A 88 4.20 3.72 -16.29
C GLN A 88 4.28 2.20 -16.24
N ALA A 89 5.14 1.60 -17.06
CA ALA A 89 5.45 0.19 -16.97
C ALA A 89 6.20 -0.11 -15.66
N VAL A 90 5.70 -1.09 -14.91
CA VAL A 90 6.27 -1.52 -13.63
C VAL A 90 6.49 -3.03 -13.62
N SER A 91 7.50 -3.48 -12.89
CA SER A 91 7.59 -4.88 -12.46
C SER A 91 6.99 -5.01 -11.08
N LEU A 92 6.18 -6.07 -10.88
CA LEU A 92 5.53 -6.33 -9.60
C LEU A 92 6.17 -7.52 -8.91
N GLU A 93 6.35 -7.37 -7.61
CA GLU A 93 6.80 -8.42 -6.73
C GLU A 93 5.88 -8.52 -5.52
N VAL A 94 5.44 -9.73 -5.20
CA VAL A 94 4.70 -9.98 -3.96
C VAL A 94 5.69 -10.01 -2.81
N VAL A 95 5.62 -9.00 -1.93
CA VAL A 95 6.45 -8.90 -0.73
C VAL A 95 5.81 -9.66 0.44
N MET A 96 4.48 -9.57 0.54
CA MET A 96 3.72 -10.24 1.60
C MET A 96 2.37 -10.69 1.05
N ASP A 97 1.97 -11.92 1.40
CA ASP A 97 0.67 -12.50 1.09
C ASP A 97 0.05 -13.03 2.40
N LEU A 98 -1.00 -12.36 2.87
CA LEU A 98 -1.79 -12.71 4.05
C LEU A 98 -3.19 -13.20 3.66
N ASP A 99 -3.32 -13.77 2.46
CA ASP A 99 -4.53 -14.30 1.84
C ASP A 99 -5.64 -13.28 1.53
N HIS A 100 -6.07 -12.51 2.53
CA HIS A 100 -7.02 -11.40 2.40
C HIS A 100 -6.33 -10.08 2.06
N TRP A 101 -5.01 -10.03 2.24
CA TRP A 101 -4.18 -8.84 2.02
C TRP A 101 -2.94 -9.23 1.23
N LEU A 102 -2.56 -8.36 0.29
CA LEU A 102 -1.32 -8.48 -0.47
C LEU A 102 -0.55 -7.17 -0.36
N LEU A 103 0.75 -7.26 -0.12
CA LEU A 103 1.66 -6.14 -0.26
C LEU A 103 2.51 -6.37 -1.51
N LEU A 104 2.29 -5.54 -2.52
CA LEU A 104 3.10 -5.58 -3.73
C LEU A 104 4.16 -4.50 -3.70
N ARG A 105 5.34 -4.83 -4.23
CA ARG A 105 6.39 -3.88 -4.56
C ARG A 105 6.39 -3.67 -6.06
N ALA A 106 6.05 -2.47 -6.49
CA ALA A 106 6.14 -2.03 -7.87
C ALA A 106 7.47 -1.30 -8.09
N ARG A 107 8.28 -1.81 -9.01
CA ARG A 107 9.52 -1.15 -9.44
C ARG A 107 9.33 -0.58 -10.84
N PRO A 108 9.48 0.74 -11.02
CA PRO A 108 9.32 1.35 -12.34
C PRO A 108 10.40 0.89 -13.32
N ALA A 109 10.01 0.65 -14.58
CA ALA A 109 10.93 0.20 -15.62
C ALA A 109 11.97 1.27 -16.01
N LEU A 110 11.59 2.56 -15.93
CA LEU A 110 12.45 3.70 -16.25
C LEU A 110 13.38 4.13 -15.10
N GLY A 111 13.47 3.32 -14.04
CA GLY A 111 14.20 3.69 -12.82
C GLY A 111 13.38 4.63 -11.92
N GLY A 112 13.58 4.52 -10.60
CA GLY A 112 12.84 5.30 -9.61
C GLY A 112 12.67 4.55 -8.29
N PRO A 113 12.11 5.20 -7.26
CA PRO A 113 11.83 4.55 -5.99
C PRO A 113 10.80 3.43 -6.17
N ALA A 114 11.02 2.32 -5.44
CA ALA A 114 10.03 1.25 -5.39
C ALA A 114 8.77 1.73 -4.66
N LEU A 115 7.61 1.47 -5.25
CA LEU A 115 6.31 1.81 -4.69
C LEU A 115 5.70 0.59 -4.02
N TYR A 116 5.24 0.76 -2.78
CA TYR A 116 4.52 -0.28 -2.06
C TYR A 116 3.02 -0.09 -2.24
N LEU A 117 2.36 -1.12 -2.73
CA LEU A 117 0.96 -1.11 -3.14
C LEU A 117 0.20 -2.13 -2.27
N PRO A 118 -0.44 -1.70 -1.17
CA PRO A 118 -1.28 -2.57 -0.36
C PRO A 118 -2.59 -2.83 -1.09
N LEU A 119 -2.99 -4.09 -1.12
CA LEU A 119 -4.22 -4.57 -1.74
C LEU A 119 -5.02 -5.37 -0.73
N ALA A 120 -6.31 -5.09 -0.65
CA ALA A 120 -7.25 -5.83 0.19
C ALA A 120 -8.27 -6.57 -0.69
N ARG A 121 -8.53 -7.83 -0.35
CA ARG A 121 -9.51 -8.68 -1.03
C ARG A 121 -10.90 -8.06 -1.06
N SER A 122 -11.29 -7.34 -0.01
CA SER A 122 -12.58 -6.66 0.12
C SER A 122 -12.86 -5.67 -1.01
N HIS A 123 -11.82 -5.08 -1.61
CA HIS A 123 -11.98 -4.10 -2.70
C HIS A 123 -12.06 -4.77 -4.09
N HIS A 124 -11.67 -6.04 -4.20
CA HIS A 124 -11.50 -6.74 -5.49
C HIS A 124 -11.98 -8.18 -5.42
N LEU A 125 -13.11 -8.45 -4.73
CA LEU A 125 -13.58 -9.81 -4.44
C LEU A 125 -13.67 -10.71 -5.68
N GLU A 126 -14.22 -10.19 -6.78
CA GLU A 126 -14.43 -10.93 -8.02
C GLU A 126 -13.13 -11.19 -8.80
N LEU A 127 -12.16 -10.27 -8.68
CA LEU A 127 -10.89 -10.31 -9.41
C LEU A 127 -9.74 -10.89 -8.59
N TRP A 128 -9.93 -11.14 -7.28
CA TRP A 128 -8.85 -11.52 -6.37
C TRP A 128 -8.12 -12.80 -6.79
N GLY A 129 -8.89 -13.84 -7.15
CA GLY A 129 -8.33 -15.10 -7.62
C GLY A 129 -7.57 -14.94 -8.94
N ALA A 130 -8.16 -14.22 -9.90
CA ALA A 130 -7.52 -13.92 -11.17
C ALA A 130 -6.25 -13.07 -11.01
N LEU A 131 -6.29 -12.07 -10.13
CA LEU A 131 -5.15 -11.20 -9.81
C LEU A 131 -3.99 -12.02 -9.24
N ARG A 132 -4.23 -12.85 -8.20
CA ARG A 132 -3.20 -13.72 -7.62
C ARG A 132 -2.62 -14.66 -8.65
N ALA A 133 -3.47 -15.33 -9.43
CA ALA A 133 -3.01 -16.21 -10.50
C ALA A 133 -2.14 -15.47 -11.52
N THR A 134 -2.52 -14.24 -11.90
CA THR A 134 -1.77 -13.41 -12.85
C THR A 134 -0.42 -12.96 -12.27
N LEU A 135 -0.37 -12.55 -11.00
CA LEU A 135 0.87 -12.17 -10.31
C LEU A 135 1.87 -13.32 -10.24
N PHE A 136 1.42 -14.53 -9.90
CA PHE A 136 2.28 -15.70 -9.85
C PHE A 136 2.68 -16.23 -11.23
N ALA A 137 1.78 -16.16 -12.22
CA ALA A 137 2.10 -16.57 -13.59
C ALA A 137 3.06 -15.59 -14.28
N ALA A 138 2.87 -14.28 -14.10
CA ALA A 138 3.74 -13.25 -14.68
C ALA A 138 5.16 -13.29 -14.07
N ARG A 139 5.29 -13.70 -12.80
CA ARG A 139 6.60 -13.86 -12.14
C ARG A 139 7.43 -14.99 -12.73
N GLY A 140 6.79 -16.06 -13.23
CA GLY A 140 7.45 -17.18 -13.88
C GLY A 140 8.11 -16.84 -15.22
N GLY A 141 7.73 -15.74 -15.87
CA GLY A 141 8.34 -15.27 -17.13
C GLY A 141 9.65 -14.49 -16.96
N ALA A 142 9.93 -13.98 -15.76
CA ALA A 142 11.09 -13.12 -15.49
C ALA A 142 12.35 -13.88 -15.05
N VAL A 143 12.27 -15.20 -14.79
CA VAL A 143 13.39 -16.04 -14.31
C VAL A 143 14.14 -16.72 -15.47
N ALA A 144 13.75 -16.46 -16.72
CA ALA A 144 14.46 -16.94 -17.90
C ALA A 144 15.28 -15.83 -18.57
N ARG A 145 16.19 -15.17 -17.84
CA ARG A 145 17.35 -14.46 -18.40
C ARG A 145 18.53 -14.53 -17.45
#